data_AF-A0A4Q7NCK9-F1
#
_entry.id   AF-A0A4Q7NCK9-F1
#
_cell.length_a   1.000
_cell.length_b   1.000
_cell.length_c   1.000
_cell.angle_alpha   90.00
_cell.angle_beta   90.00
_cell.angle_gamma   90.00
#
_symmetry.space_group_name_H-M   'P 1'
#
loop_
_entity.id
_entity.type
_entity.pdbx_description
1 polymer ?
#
loop_
_entity_poly.entity_id
_entity_poly.type
_entity_poly.pdbx_seq_one_letter_code
_entity_poly.pdbx_strand_id
1 'polypeptide(L)' 'MEAATRARKLYQIRTFASATAYSRPAGRKLRERGQALRLVRTLKMRGIDAIAVPVSVLISKAA' A
#
# COMPACT_ATOMS: atom_id res chain seq x y z
N MET A 1 9.13 -12.24 28.46
CA MET A 1 7.93 -11.56 27.94
C MET A 1 8.01 -11.54 26.42
N GLU A 2 7.39 -12.51 25.74
CA GLU A 2 7.21 -12.44 24.28
C GLU A 2 6.10 -11.43 23.99
N ALA A 3 6.45 -10.26 23.48
CA ALA A 3 5.47 -9.37 22.89
C ALA A 3 4.91 -10.08 21.64
N ALA A 4 3.63 -10.44 21.66
CA ALA A 4 2.98 -11.05 20.50
C ALA A 4 2.99 -10.06 19.33
N THR A 5 3.98 -10.19 18.45
CA THR A 5 4.15 -9.35 17.27
C THR A 5 3.08 -9.70 16.24
N ARG A 6 1.87 -9.20 16.44
CA ARG A 6 0.77 -9.39 15.48
C ARG A 6 1.09 -8.59 14.22
N ALA A 7 1.39 -9.29 13.13
CA ALA A 7 1.59 -8.67 11.82
C ALA A 7 0.22 -8.33 11.20
N ARG A 8 0.00 -7.08 10.82
CA ARG A 8 -1.18 -6.66 10.03
C ARG A 8 -0.77 -6.52 8.56
N LYS A 9 -1.58 -7.09 7.67
CA LYS A 9 -1.43 -6.87 6.22
C LYS A 9 -2.07 -5.54 5.86
N LEU A 10 -1.24 -4.56 5.51
CA LEU A 10 -1.68 -3.32 4.88
C LEU A 10 -1.22 -3.29 3.43
N TYR A 11 -1.61 -2.26 2.68
CA TYR A 11 -1.30 -2.14 1.27
C TYR A 11 -0.66 -0.79 0.97
N GLN A 12 0.48 -0.82 0.27
CA GLN A 12 1.10 0.37 -0.30
C GLN A 12 0.61 0.55 -1.74
N ILE A 13 0.12 1.74 -2.05
CA ILE A 13 -0.21 2.08 -3.45
C ILE A 13 1.05 2.54 -4.15
N ARG A 14 1.30 2.00 -5.34
CA ARG A 14 2.41 2.39 -6.19
C ARG A 14 1.90 2.77 -7.56
N THR A 15 2.51 3.78 -8.16
CA THR A 15 2.18 4.30 -9.49
C THR A 15 3.36 4.18 -10.42
N PHE A 16 3.07 4.04 -11.71
CA PHE A 16 4.08 3.96 -12.76
C PHE A 16 4.09 5.27 -13.56
N ALA A 17 5.27 5.78 -13.87
CA ALA A 17 5.42 6.95 -14.74
C ALA A 17 5.26 6.58 -16.23
N SER A 18 5.65 5.36 -16.58
CA SER A 18 5.48 4.74 -17.90
C SER A 18 5.43 3.22 -17.72
N ALA A 19 4.98 2.49 -18.75
CA ALA A 19 4.84 1.02 -18.70
C ALA A 19 6.16 0.28 -18.38
N THR A 20 7.31 0.88 -18.69
CA THR A 20 8.66 0.30 -18.46
C THR A 20 9.36 0.88 -17.23
N ALA A 21 8.74 1.83 -16.52
CA ALA A 21 9.36 2.50 -15.38
C ALA A 21 9.22 1.69 -14.09
N TYR A 22 10.16 1.90 -13.17
CA TYR A 22 10.01 1.46 -11.78
C TYR A 22 8.81 2.14 -11.12
N SER A 23 8.02 1.36 -10.39
CA SER A 23 6.90 1.90 -9.63
C SER A 23 7.37 2.77 -8.47
N ARG A 24 6.68 3.89 -8.21
CA ARG A 24 6.94 4.80 -7.09
C ARG A 24 5.78 4.79 -6.11
N PRO A 25 6.02 4.93 -4.79
CA PRO A 25 4.94 4.97 -3.81
C PRO A 25 4.04 6.20 -4.03
N ALA A 26 2.73 5.99 -4.12
CA ALA A 26 1.73 7.04 -4.26
C ALA A 26 1.36 7.62 -2.89
N GLY A 27 2.36 8.20 -2.22
CA GLY A 27 2.27 8.74 -0.87
C GLY A 27 2.85 7.83 0.22
N ARG A 28 2.72 8.25 1.47
CA ARG A 28 3.37 7.61 2.64
C ARG A 28 2.49 6.67 3.45
N LYS A 29 1.16 6.68 3.22
CA LYS A 29 0.20 5.93 4.04
C LYS A 29 -0.02 4.52 3.48
N LEU A 30 0.09 3.54 4.37
CA LEU A 30 -0.39 2.19 4.14
C LEU A 30 -1.91 2.15 4.38
N ARG A 31 -2.63 1.37 3.57
CA ARG A 31 -4.09 1.35 3.54
C ARG A 31 -4.64 -0.04 3.73
N GLU A 32 -5.84 -0.12 4.27
CA GLU A 32 -6.64 -1.35 4.27
C GLU A 32 -6.99 -1.79 2.85
N ARG A 33 -7.17 -3.10 2.65
CA ARG A 33 -7.42 -3.69 1.32
C ARG A 33 -8.52 -2.95 0.54
N GLY A 34 -9.67 -2.74 1.16
CA GLY A 34 -10.82 -2.11 0.52
C GLY A 34 -10.60 -0.64 0.15
N GLN A 35 -9.79 0.09 0.92
CA GLN A 35 -9.43 1.47 0.59
C GLN A 35 -8.36 1.53 -0.49
N ALA A 36 -7.38 0.62 -0.42
CA ALA A 36 -6.31 0.50 -1.40
C ALA A 36 -6.86 0.22 -2.80
N LEU A 37 -7.75 -0.77 -2.94
CA LEU A 37 -8.36 -1.11 -4.23
C LEU A 37 -9.23 0.02 -4.78
N ARG A 38 -9.98 0.72 -3.92
CA ARG A 38 -10.74 1.91 -4.33
C ARG A 38 -9.83 3.00 -4.89
N LEU A 39 -8.71 3.28 -4.22
CA LEU A 39 -7.77 4.30 -4.68
C LEU A 39 -7.09 3.91 -6.00
N VAL A 40 -6.67 2.64 -6.14
CA VAL A 40 -6.12 2.13 -7.42
C VAL A 40 -7.12 2.31 -8.55
N ARG A 41 -8.39 1.96 -8.34
CA ARG A 41 -9.45 2.17 -9.35
C ARG A 41 -9.58 3.65 -9.72
N THR A 42 -9.61 4.55 -8.74
CA THR A 42 -9.67 6.00 -8.99
C THR A 42 -8.47 6.51 -9.78
N LEU A 43 -7.26 6.04 -9.47
CA LEU A 43 -6.05 6.42 -10.20
C LEU A 43 -6.08 5.93 -11.65
N LYS A 44 -6.48 4.67 -11.87
CA LYS A 44 -6.62 4.12 -13.22
C LYS A 44 -7.68 4.85 -14.04
N MET A 45 -8.81 5.24 -13.44
CA MET A 45 -9.82 6.08 -14.11
C MET A 45 -9.29 7.45 -14.53
N ARG A 46 -8.23 7.96 -13.87
CA ARG A 46 -7.54 9.20 -14.24
C ARG A 46 -6.38 8.98 -15.23
N GLY A 47 -6.24 7.78 -15.79
CA GLY A 47 -5.15 7.43 -16.70
C GLY A 47 -3.80 7.16 -16.02
N ILE A 48 -3.76 7.07 -14.69
CA ILE A 48 -2.54 6.78 -13.94
C ILE A 48 -2.47 5.28 -13.69
N ASP A 49 -1.42 4.63 -14.20
CA ASP A 49 -1.21 3.22 -13.90
C ASP A 49 -0.76 3.05 -12.44
N ALA A 50 -1.48 2.20 -11.71
CA ALA A 50 -1.36 2.05 -10.27
C ALA A 50 -1.64 0.61 -9.83
N ILE A 51 -0.93 0.16 -8.80
CA ILE A 51 -1.10 -1.15 -8.15
C ILE A 51 -1.14 -1.01 -6.63
N ALA A 52 -1.77 -1.98 -5.97
CA ALA A 52 -1.74 -2.13 -4.52
C ALA A 52 -0.84 -3.32 -4.15
N VAL A 53 0.25 -3.05 -3.45
CA VAL A 53 1.22 -4.09 -3.02
C VAL A 53 1.00 -4.35 -1.52
N PRO A 54 0.80 -5.62 -1.10
CA PRO A 54 0.67 -5.95 0.32
C PRO A 54 1.99 -5.75 1.06
N VAL A 55 1.92 -5.19 2.26
CA VAL A 55 3.03 -4.95 3.18
C VAL A 55 2.65 -5.50 4.55
N SER A 56 3.48 -6.40 5.09
CA SER A 56 3.33 -6.90 6.46
C SER A 56 3.91 -5.87 7.42
N VAL A 57 3.06 -5.30 8.28
CA VAL A 57 3.47 -4.31 9.28
C VAL A 57 3.44 -4.97 10.65
N LEU A 58 4.57 -4.92 11.35
CA LEU A 58 4.66 -5.36 12.74
C LEU A 58 4.04 -4.26 13.61
N ILE A 59 3.03 -4.60 14.39
CA ILE A 59 2.45 -3.68 15.36
C ILE A 59 3.28 -3.79 16.63
N SER A 60 4.24 -2.88 16.80
CA SER A 60 4.89 -2.68 18.09
C SER A 60 3.91 -1.95 19.00
N LYS A 61 3.62 -2.51 20.18
CA LYS A 61 2.88 -1.79 21.22
C LYS A 61 3.76 -0.60 21.62
N ALA A 62 3.30 0.63 21.35
CA ALA A 62 3.98 1.82 21.84
C ALA A 62 4.04 1.73 23.37
N ALA A 63 5.25 1.85 23.91
CA ALA A 63 5.53 1.88 25.34
C ALA A 63 4.99 3.16 25.97
#